data_AF-A0A8T5EUU7-F1
#
_entry.id   AF-A0A8T5EUU7-F1
#
_cell.length_a   1.000
_cell.length_b   1.000
_cell.length_c   1.000
_cell.angle_alpha   90.00
_cell.angle_beta   90.00
_cell.angle_gamma   90.00
#
_symmetry.space_group_name_H-M   'P 1'
#
loop_
_entity.id
_entity.type
_entity.pdbx_description
1 polymer ?
#
loop_
_entity_poly.entity_id
_entity_poly.type
_entity_poly.pdbx_seq_one_letter_code
_entity_poly.pdbx_strand_id
1 'polypeptide(L)'
;VPYSKIYEVLGSLEEKGWIGSDDSRPTKYFAKSPSTGVESTKQKMESVFLENQNIILNELVPLYEKSGTSEKPDIWVLSGATNITAKILEMVDNCRNEVMITLPEAGIELVKQALPKLRALHEKGVKITILTSDKIDKESITAIKRVADVKIKKGLFGGGIISDKRYVVILLGPDVANENSSEVIAIWADHTGLAGFARQYFEYLLKDSKMV
;
A
#
# COMPACT_ATOMS: atom_id res chain seq x y z
N VAL A 1 20.75 33.25 -11.66
CA VAL A 1 20.65 32.88 -13.09
C VAL A 1 21.56 33.81 -13.88
N PRO A 2 22.49 33.31 -14.71
CA PRO A 2 23.33 34.15 -15.56
C PRO A 2 22.48 34.99 -16.51
N TYR A 3 22.81 36.27 -16.70
CA TYR A 3 22.05 37.17 -17.59
C TYR A 3 21.93 36.63 -19.02
N SER A 4 22.96 35.96 -19.53
CA SER A 4 22.98 35.35 -20.86
C SER A 4 21.97 34.21 -21.06
N LYS A 5 21.44 33.62 -19.97
CA LYS A 5 20.50 32.49 -20.01
C LYS A 5 19.10 32.84 -19.51
N ILE A 6 18.81 34.12 -19.25
CA ILE A 6 17.55 34.49 -18.58
C ILE A 6 16.31 34.09 -19.40
N TYR A 7 16.35 34.29 -20.72
CA TYR A 7 15.25 33.91 -21.61
C TYR A 7 15.12 32.40 -21.79
N GLU A 8 16.23 31.65 -21.80
CA GLU A 8 16.22 30.18 -21.84
C GLU A 8 15.54 29.61 -20.59
N VAL A 9 15.89 30.16 -19.41
CA VAL A 9 15.29 29.75 -18.14
C VAL A 9 13.82 30.14 -18.06
N LEU A 10 13.45 31.35 -18.49
CA LEU A 10 12.06 31.80 -18.52
C LEU A 10 11.22 30.92 -19.47
N GLY A 11 11.72 30.63 -20.67
CA GLY A 11 11.04 29.73 -21.61
C GLY A 11 10.83 28.32 -21.02
N SER A 12 11.85 27.75 -20.36
CA SER A 12 11.70 26.44 -19.71
C SER A 12 10.68 26.45 -18.56
N LEU A 13 10.65 27.53 -17.76
CA LEU A 13 9.67 27.67 -16.68
C LEU A 13 8.25 27.84 -17.20
N GLU A 14 8.08 28.54 -18.32
CA GLU A 14 6.80 28.73 -18.99
C GLU A 14 6.29 27.41 -19.58
N GLU A 15 7.15 26.66 -20.28
CA GLU A 15 6.83 25.33 -20.82
C GLU A 15 6.50 24.30 -19.71
N LYS A 16 7.09 24.47 -18.52
CA LYS A 16 6.77 23.69 -17.32
C LYS A 16 5.56 24.23 -16.56
N GLY A 17 4.99 25.34 -16.98
CA GLY A 17 3.78 25.94 -16.40
C GLY A 17 3.99 26.71 -15.10
N TRP A 18 5.23 27.01 -14.69
CA TRP A 18 5.55 27.74 -13.44
C TRP A 18 5.39 29.26 -13.56
N ILE A 19 5.49 29.78 -14.78
CA ILE A 19 5.28 31.20 -15.08
C ILE A 19 4.30 31.33 -16.26
N GLY A 20 3.73 32.51 -16.43
CA GLY A 20 3.08 32.94 -17.66
C GLY A 20 3.76 34.19 -18.22
N SER A 21 3.49 34.49 -19.48
CA SER A 21 3.88 35.73 -20.12
C SER A 21 2.65 36.48 -20.64
N ASP A 22 2.82 37.78 -20.88
CA ASP A 22 1.86 38.59 -21.63
C ASP A 22 2.37 38.91 -23.04
N ASP A 23 1.45 39.26 -23.94
CA ASP A 23 1.79 39.67 -25.31
C ASP A 23 2.27 41.14 -25.40
N SER A 24 2.66 41.73 -24.26
CA SER A 24 3.08 43.13 -24.22
C SER A 24 4.50 43.32 -24.78
N ARG A 25 4.85 44.57 -25.08
CA ARG A 25 6.21 44.94 -25.53
C ARG A 25 6.77 46.01 -24.59
N PRO A 26 7.80 45.70 -23.77
CA PRO A 26 8.49 44.41 -23.66
C PRO A 26 7.64 43.34 -22.94
N THR A 27 7.79 42.06 -23.34
CA THR A 27 7.11 40.91 -22.73
C THR A 27 7.37 40.85 -21.24
N LYS A 28 6.31 40.73 -20.45
CA LYS A 28 6.41 40.57 -19.00
C LYS A 28 6.08 39.15 -18.61
N TYR A 29 6.92 38.59 -17.75
CA TYR A 29 6.71 37.29 -17.15
C TYR A 29 6.18 37.46 -15.73
N PHE A 30 5.24 36.60 -15.34
CA PHE A 30 4.68 36.58 -14.00
C PHE A 30 4.67 35.14 -13.46
N ALA A 31 5.00 35.01 -12.17
CA ALA A 31 4.98 33.71 -11.50
C ALA A 31 3.53 33.25 -11.32
N LYS A 32 3.27 31.96 -11.61
CA LYS A 32 2.05 31.32 -11.16
C LYS A 32 2.18 30.91 -9.70
N SER A 33 1.04 30.63 -9.06
CA SER A 33 1.05 30.16 -7.68
C SER A 33 1.80 28.81 -7.57
N PRO A 34 2.49 28.53 -6.45
CA PRO A 34 3.17 27.25 -6.25
C PRO A 34 2.25 26.04 -6.41
N SER A 35 0.98 26.14 -5.96
CA SER A 35 -0.01 25.06 -6.13
C SER A 35 -0.30 24.80 -7.60
N THR A 36 -0.46 25.83 -8.42
CA THR A 36 -0.63 25.69 -9.88
C THR A 36 0.60 25.07 -10.54
N GLY A 37 1.81 25.53 -10.20
CA GLY A 37 3.05 25.00 -10.77
C GLY A 37 3.27 23.52 -10.46
N VAL A 38 2.99 23.11 -9.22
CA VAL A 38 3.04 21.70 -8.80
C VAL A 38 2.01 20.86 -9.54
N GLU A 39 0.76 21.33 -9.64
CA GLU A 39 -0.30 20.60 -10.34
C GLU A 39 0.00 20.43 -11.84
N SER A 40 0.47 21.49 -12.52
CA SER A 40 0.90 21.40 -13.92
C SER A 40 2.07 20.44 -14.12
N THR A 41 3.04 20.43 -13.19
CA THR A 41 4.17 19.51 -13.22
C THR A 41 3.71 18.07 -13.05
N LYS A 42 2.80 17.81 -12.09
CA LYS A 42 2.21 16.50 -11.85
C LYS A 42 1.47 15.99 -13.09
N GLN A 43 0.60 16.81 -13.69
CA GLN A 43 -0.15 16.44 -14.89
C GLN A 43 0.77 16.09 -16.06
N LYS A 44 1.85 16.87 -16.27
CA LYS A 44 2.83 16.58 -17.32
C LYS A 44 3.56 15.25 -17.07
N MET A 45 3.95 14.97 -15.83
CA MET A 45 4.56 13.69 -15.45
C MET A 45 3.60 12.52 -15.64
N GLU A 46 2.33 12.66 -15.24
CA GLU A 46 1.29 11.64 -15.43
C GLU A 46 1.06 11.34 -16.91
N SER A 47 0.97 12.38 -17.75
CA SER A 47 0.82 12.21 -19.20
C SER A 47 1.99 11.46 -19.83
N VAL A 48 3.23 11.85 -19.51
CA VAL A 48 4.44 11.19 -20.03
C VAL A 48 4.53 9.75 -19.53
N PHE A 49 4.14 9.49 -18.28
CA PHE A 49 4.10 8.15 -17.72
C PHE A 49 3.09 7.27 -18.47
N LEU A 50 1.87 7.76 -18.72
CA LEU A 50 0.84 7.03 -19.46
C LEU A 50 1.24 6.73 -20.91
N GLU A 51 1.87 7.68 -21.59
CA GLU A 51 2.39 7.48 -22.95
C GLU A 51 3.46 6.38 -22.98
N ASN A 52 4.47 6.48 -22.09
CA ASN A 52 5.51 5.48 -21.96
C ASN A 52 4.95 4.11 -21.57
N GLN A 53 3.99 4.07 -20.64
CA GLN A 53 3.30 2.85 -20.23
C GLN A 53 2.63 2.18 -21.43
N ASN A 54 1.91 2.93 -22.26
CA ASN A 54 1.25 2.39 -23.44
C ASN A 54 2.25 1.81 -24.44
N ILE A 55 3.36 2.52 -24.71
CA ILE A 55 4.42 2.02 -25.61
C ILE A 55 5.02 0.72 -25.04
N ILE A 56 5.40 0.72 -23.77
CA ILE A 56 6.01 -0.44 -23.11
C ILE A 56 5.06 -1.64 -23.14
N LEU A 57 3.79 -1.46 -22.77
CA LEU A 57 2.84 -2.57 -22.72
C LEU A 57 2.53 -3.10 -24.12
N ASN A 58 2.32 -2.23 -25.12
CA ASN A 58 2.00 -2.66 -26.48
C ASN A 58 3.16 -3.40 -27.16
N GLU A 59 4.41 -3.02 -26.87
CA GLU A 59 5.58 -3.64 -27.49
C GLU A 59 6.06 -4.87 -26.70
N LEU A 60 6.15 -4.78 -25.37
CA LEU A 60 6.77 -5.82 -24.57
C LEU A 60 5.81 -6.95 -24.17
N VAL A 61 4.52 -6.68 -23.95
CA VAL A 61 3.56 -7.74 -23.55
C VAL A 61 3.45 -8.81 -24.64
N PRO A 62 3.30 -8.49 -25.95
CA PRO A 62 3.24 -9.54 -26.98
C PRO A 62 4.54 -10.35 -27.08
N LEU A 63 5.70 -9.73 -26.85
CA LEU A 63 6.98 -10.44 -26.83
C LEU A 63 7.08 -11.38 -25.63
N TYR A 64 6.61 -10.92 -24.47
CA TYR A 64 6.55 -11.71 -23.24
C TYR A 64 5.61 -12.91 -23.40
N GLU A 65 4.39 -12.71 -23.89
CA GLU A 65 3.42 -13.79 -24.10
C GLU A 65 3.91 -14.80 -25.15
N LYS A 66 4.51 -14.34 -26.25
CA LYS A 66 5.09 -15.22 -27.28
C LYS A 66 6.25 -16.07 -26.79
N SER A 67 6.99 -15.59 -25.78
CA SER A 67 8.09 -16.36 -25.20
C SER A 67 7.62 -17.61 -24.45
N GLY A 68 6.31 -17.74 -24.18
CA GLY A 68 5.73 -18.86 -23.45
C GLY A 68 6.13 -18.91 -21.98
N THR A 69 6.86 -17.91 -21.48
CA THR A 69 7.21 -17.81 -20.07
C THR A 69 6.04 -17.20 -19.31
N SER A 70 5.52 -17.93 -18.32
CA SER A 70 4.58 -17.39 -17.34
C SER A 70 5.35 -16.64 -16.27
N GLU A 71 4.81 -15.51 -15.81
CA GLU A 71 5.35 -14.79 -14.66
C GLU A 71 5.30 -15.75 -13.48
N LYS A 72 6.46 -15.99 -12.86
CA LYS A 72 6.53 -16.80 -11.65
C LYS A 72 6.37 -15.83 -10.49
N PRO A 73 5.18 -15.72 -9.88
CA PRO A 73 5.05 -14.92 -8.69
C PRO A 73 5.96 -15.53 -7.62
N ASP A 74 6.64 -14.64 -6.93
CA ASP A 74 7.49 -14.92 -5.80
C ASP A 74 6.58 -15.29 -4.61
N ILE A 75 6.16 -16.57 -4.56
CA ILE A 75 5.29 -17.16 -3.54
C ILE A 75 6.07 -18.15 -2.70
N TRP A 76 5.99 -18.00 -1.38
CA TRP A 76 6.56 -18.94 -0.42
C TRP A 76 5.51 -19.43 0.54
N VAL A 77 5.55 -20.74 0.80
CA VAL A 77 4.80 -21.36 1.89
C VAL A 77 5.68 -21.31 3.13
N LEU A 78 5.17 -20.65 4.17
CA LEU A 78 5.80 -20.54 5.47
C LEU A 78 5.11 -21.50 6.43
N SER A 79 5.89 -22.23 7.22
CA SER A 79 5.37 -23.13 8.25
C SER A 79 5.94 -22.77 9.61
N GLY A 80 5.09 -22.88 10.63
CA GLY A 80 5.43 -22.60 12.03
C GLY A 80 5.25 -21.14 12.39
N ALA A 81 4.69 -20.91 13.60
CA ALA A 81 4.35 -19.58 14.08
C ALA A 81 5.53 -18.60 14.08
N THR A 82 6.74 -19.06 14.44
CA THR A 82 7.95 -18.21 14.49
C THR A 82 8.32 -17.65 13.12
N ASN A 83 8.33 -18.48 12.08
CA ASN A 83 8.69 -18.05 10.72
C ASN A 83 7.64 -17.09 10.15
N ILE A 84 6.37 -17.39 10.38
CA ILE A 84 5.24 -16.55 9.95
C ILE A 84 5.30 -15.19 10.64
N THR A 85 5.45 -15.17 11.96
CA THR A 85 5.58 -13.92 12.74
C THR A 85 6.80 -13.11 12.30
N ALA A 86 7.96 -13.74 12.09
CA ALA A 86 9.15 -13.05 11.61
C ALA A 86 8.89 -12.34 10.27
N LYS A 87 8.22 -13.02 9.32
CA LYS A 87 7.90 -12.43 8.02
C LYS A 87 6.88 -11.30 8.10
N ILE A 88 5.87 -11.44 8.95
CA ILE A 88 4.89 -10.38 9.21
C ILE A 88 5.59 -9.15 9.79
N LEU A 89 6.49 -9.33 10.76
CA LEU A 89 7.22 -8.21 11.37
C LEU A 89 8.14 -7.51 10.37
N GLU A 90 8.83 -8.27 9.50
CA GLU A 90 9.62 -7.72 8.40
C GLU A 90 8.77 -6.88 7.43
N MET A 91 7.58 -7.37 7.08
CA MET A 91 6.64 -6.66 6.21
C MET A 91 6.12 -5.38 6.86
N VAL A 92 5.83 -5.42 8.17
CA VAL A 92 5.40 -4.26 8.96
C VAL A 92 6.54 -3.23 9.05
N ASP A 93 7.78 -3.64 9.32
CA ASP A 93 8.91 -2.71 9.47
C ASP A 93 9.24 -1.94 8.18
N ASN A 94 9.03 -2.56 7.02
CA ASN A 94 9.28 -1.99 5.69
C ASN A 94 8.09 -1.23 5.09
N CYS A 95 6.93 -1.24 5.75
CA CYS A 95 5.73 -0.59 5.24
C CYS A 95 5.86 0.94 5.20
N ARG A 96 5.37 1.56 4.11
CA ARG A 96 5.49 3.01 3.88
C ARG A 96 4.16 3.74 3.72
N ASN A 97 3.11 3.08 3.25
CA ASN A 97 1.86 3.74 2.89
C ASN A 97 0.68 3.17 3.67
N GLU A 98 0.49 1.85 3.65
CA GLU A 98 -0.66 1.22 4.30
C GLU A 98 -0.42 -0.24 4.71
N VAL A 99 -1.05 -0.61 5.82
CA VAL A 99 -1.16 -1.99 6.31
C VAL A 99 -2.62 -2.33 6.55
N MET A 100 -3.07 -3.46 6.01
CA MET A 100 -4.42 -4.00 6.19
C MET A 100 -4.31 -5.38 6.83
N ILE A 101 -4.92 -5.57 8.01
CA ILE A 101 -4.77 -6.79 8.80
C ILE A 101 -6.15 -7.41 9.05
N THR A 102 -6.33 -8.67 8.67
CA THR A 102 -7.52 -9.47 9.02
C THR A 102 -7.13 -10.48 10.08
N LEU A 103 -7.82 -10.50 11.21
CA LEU A 103 -7.51 -11.42 12.30
C LEU A 103 -8.77 -12.18 12.73
N PRO A 104 -8.71 -13.52 12.74
CA PRO A 104 -9.69 -14.32 13.46
C PRO A 104 -9.49 -14.16 14.97
N GLU A 105 -10.42 -14.70 15.77
CA GLU A 105 -10.39 -14.65 17.24
C GLU A 105 -9.03 -15.08 17.81
N ALA A 106 -8.45 -16.15 17.27
CA ALA A 106 -7.19 -16.70 17.75
C ALA A 106 -5.95 -15.82 17.46
N GLY A 107 -6.09 -14.77 16.63
CA GLY A 107 -5.01 -13.85 16.26
C GLY A 107 -4.88 -12.60 17.16
N ILE A 108 -5.80 -12.39 18.11
CA ILE A 108 -5.86 -11.13 18.90
C ILE A 108 -4.58 -10.90 19.71
N GLU A 109 -4.01 -11.95 20.29
CA GLU A 109 -2.81 -11.85 21.13
C GLU A 109 -1.58 -11.39 20.33
N LEU A 110 -1.49 -11.79 19.05
CA LEU A 110 -0.44 -11.32 18.14
C LEU A 110 -0.53 -9.83 17.90
N VAL A 111 -1.74 -9.26 17.82
CA VAL A 111 -1.93 -7.81 17.69
C VAL A 111 -1.43 -7.08 18.93
N LYS A 112 -1.75 -7.60 20.12
CA LYS A 112 -1.28 -7.03 21.38
C LYS A 112 0.24 -6.97 21.42
N GLN A 113 0.91 -8.06 21.02
CA GLN A 113 2.37 -8.12 20.92
C GLN A 113 2.92 -7.17 19.85
N ALA A 114 2.19 -6.97 18.75
CA ALA A 114 2.58 -6.07 17.66
C ALA A 114 2.26 -4.59 17.89
N LEU A 115 1.51 -4.23 18.94
CA LEU A 115 1.11 -2.84 19.25
C LEU A 115 2.27 -1.83 19.21
N PRO A 116 3.47 -2.11 19.76
CA PRO A 116 4.60 -1.17 19.68
C PRO A 116 5.03 -0.88 18.24
N LYS A 117 5.01 -1.89 17.36
CA LYS A 117 5.34 -1.71 15.94
C LYS A 117 4.22 -1.00 15.18
N LEU A 118 2.96 -1.28 15.49
CA LEU A 118 1.83 -0.55 14.92
C LEU A 118 1.86 0.93 15.31
N ARG A 119 2.26 1.26 16.54
CA ARG A 119 2.52 2.66 16.96
C ARG A 119 3.60 3.32 16.12
N ALA A 120 4.75 2.64 15.94
CA ALA A 120 5.84 3.17 15.14
C ALA A 120 5.44 3.41 13.67
N LEU A 121 4.59 2.54 13.10
CA LEU A 121 4.03 2.75 11.77
C LEU A 121 3.07 3.93 11.71
N HIS A 122 2.17 4.04 12.69
CA HIS A 122 1.24 5.16 12.78
C HIS A 122 1.97 6.51 12.90
N GLU A 123 3.05 6.57 13.70
CA GLU A 123 3.89 7.78 13.83
C GLU A 123 4.61 8.16 12.53
N LYS A 124 4.91 7.18 11.65
CA LYS A 124 5.43 7.42 10.30
C LYS A 124 4.37 7.90 9.31
N GLY A 125 3.10 7.97 9.72
CA GLY A 125 1.98 8.34 8.86
C GLY A 125 1.43 7.19 8.01
N VAL A 126 1.79 5.93 8.31
CA VAL A 126 1.25 4.76 7.62
C VAL A 126 -0.19 4.53 8.03
N LYS A 127 -1.08 4.33 7.04
CA LYS A 127 -2.49 4.03 7.30
C LYS A 127 -2.65 2.58 7.73
N ILE A 128 -3.17 2.36 8.94
CA ILE A 128 -3.38 1.01 9.48
C ILE A 128 -4.87 0.73 9.56
N THR A 129 -5.33 -0.36 8.96
CA THR A 129 -6.72 -0.82 9.03
C THR A 129 -6.78 -2.26 9.52
N ILE A 130 -7.55 -2.50 10.57
CA ILE A 130 -7.66 -3.82 11.22
C ILE A 130 -9.11 -4.27 11.16
N LEU A 131 -9.34 -5.43 10.56
CA LEU A 131 -10.60 -6.14 10.52
C LEU A 131 -10.52 -7.34 11.46
N THR A 132 -11.35 -7.36 12.50
CA THR A 132 -11.31 -8.41 13.54
C THR A 132 -12.70 -8.95 13.86
N SER A 133 -12.75 -10.07 14.59
CA SER A 133 -14.00 -10.70 15.01
C SER A 133 -14.67 -9.93 16.15
N ASP A 134 -15.93 -10.23 16.44
CA ASP A 134 -16.70 -9.60 17.52
C ASP A 134 -16.34 -10.09 18.92
N LYS A 135 -15.32 -10.95 19.03
CA LYS A 135 -14.88 -11.58 20.27
C LYS A 135 -13.64 -10.93 20.88
N ILE A 136 -13.12 -9.86 20.28
CA ILE A 136 -12.04 -9.07 20.86
C ILE A 136 -12.50 -8.27 22.09
N ASP A 137 -11.67 -8.26 23.14
CA ASP A 137 -11.97 -7.55 24.37
C ASP A 137 -11.97 -6.02 24.18
N LYS A 138 -12.82 -5.31 24.93
CA LYS A 138 -13.02 -3.86 24.79
C LYS A 138 -11.74 -3.05 25.06
N GLU A 139 -10.89 -3.52 25.96
CA GLU A 139 -9.63 -2.87 26.31
C GLU A 139 -8.67 -2.86 25.11
N SER A 140 -8.55 -4.00 24.45
CA SER A 140 -7.75 -4.18 23.24
C SER A 140 -8.24 -3.33 22.09
N ILE A 141 -9.57 -3.32 21.84
CA ILE A 141 -10.15 -2.41 20.84
C ILE A 141 -9.74 -0.96 21.15
N THR A 142 -9.85 -0.54 22.41
CA THR A 142 -9.54 0.84 22.80
C THR A 142 -8.06 1.17 22.62
N ALA A 143 -7.17 0.22 22.90
CA ALA A 143 -5.73 0.40 22.70
C ALA A 143 -5.35 0.48 21.21
N ILE A 144 -5.93 -0.41 20.39
CA ILE A 144 -5.65 -0.50 18.95
C ILE A 144 -6.22 0.70 18.18
N LYS A 145 -7.42 1.18 18.56
CA LYS A 145 -8.05 2.37 17.96
C LYS A 145 -7.21 3.65 18.02
N ARG A 146 -6.23 3.71 18.92
CA ARG A 146 -5.32 4.86 19.01
C ARG A 146 -4.33 4.93 17.84
N VAL A 147 -4.14 3.84 17.11
CA VAL A 147 -3.12 3.72 16.05
C VAL A 147 -3.66 3.16 14.75
N ALA A 148 -4.89 2.64 14.73
CA ALA A 148 -5.46 1.98 13.58
C ALA A 148 -6.99 2.15 13.50
N ASP A 149 -7.51 2.16 12.28
CA ASP A 149 -8.94 2.05 12.03
C ASP A 149 -9.40 0.60 12.27
N VAL A 150 -10.22 0.38 13.30
CA VAL A 150 -10.70 -0.96 13.68
C VAL A 150 -12.13 -1.16 13.22
N LYS A 151 -12.40 -2.30 12.57
CA LYS A 151 -13.73 -2.73 12.16
C LYS A 151 -14.00 -4.14 12.66
N ILE A 152 -15.26 -4.41 13.02
CA ILE A 152 -15.68 -5.73 13.48
C ILE A 152 -16.58 -6.41 12.44
N LYS A 153 -16.25 -7.66 12.10
CA LYS A 153 -17.06 -8.53 11.25
C LYS A 153 -17.20 -9.91 11.86
N LYS A 154 -18.44 -10.40 11.96
CA LYS A 154 -18.72 -11.78 12.38
C LYS A 154 -18.37 -12.75 11.25
N GLY A 155 -17.91 -13.95 11.61
CA GLY A 155 -17.62 -15.01 10.63
C GLY A 155 -16.42 -14.71 9.73
N LEU A 156 -15.41 -13.99 10.24
CA LEU A 156 -14.13 -13.92 9.55
C LEU A 156 -13.51 -15.30 9.50
N PHE A 157 -13.30 -15.79 8.29
CA PHE A 157 -12.60 -17.04 8.02
C PHE A 157 -11.21 -16.71 7.49
N GLY A 158 -10.19 -17.27 8.13
CA GLY A 158 -8.79 -16.97 7.83
C GLY A 158 -8.31 -15.63 8.38
N GLY A 159 -7.00 -15.44 8.33
CA GLY A 159 -6.34 -14.20 8.71
C GLY A 159 -5.24 -13.85 7.71
N GLY A 160 -4.68 -12.67 7.85
CA GLY A 160 -3.63 -12.23 6.96
C GLY A 160 -3.28 -10.77 7.11
N ILE A 161 -2.24 -10.37 6.41
CA ILE A 161 -1.75 -9.00 6.37
C ILE A 161 -1.39 -8.64 4.93
N ILE A 162 -1.73 -7.43 4.54
CA ILE A 162 -1.40 -6.84 3.24
C ILE A 162 -0.64 -5.54 3.52
N SER A 163 0.47 -5.33 2.82
CA SER A 163 1.31 -4.13 2.96
C SER A 163 1.60 -3.51 1.59
N ASP A 164 1.38 -2.20 1.49
CA ASP A 164 1.74 -1.36 0.33
C ASP A 164 1.26 -1.86 -1.04
N LYS A 165 0.14 -2.61 -1.09
CA LYS A 165 -0.41 -3.25 -2.30
C LYS A 165 0.57 -4.15 -3.06
N ARG A 166 1.63 -4.60 -2.40
CA ARG A 166 2.70 -5.39 -3.00
C ARG A 166 2.91 -6.70 -2.27
N TYR A 167 2.93 -6.66 -0.95
CA TYR A 167 3.17 -7.83 -0.12
C TYR A 167 1.87 -8.33 0.48
N VAL A 168 1.70 -9.66 0.53
CA VAL A 168 0.58 -10.31 1.21
C VAL A 168 1.05 -11.54 1.99
N VAL A 169 0.53 -11.72 3.20
CA VAL A 169 0.58 -12.98 3.95
C VAL A 169 -0.86 -13.43 4.18
N ILE A 170 -1.19 -14.65 3.78
CA ILE A 170 -2.47 -15.30 4.03
C ILE A 170 -2.21 -16.46 4.99
N LEU A 171 -2.83 -16.41 6.17
CA LEU A 171 -2.74 -17.48 7.15
C LEU A 171 -3.69 -18.61 6.75
N LEU A 172 -3.15 -19.83 6.68
CA LEU A 172 -3.85 -21.07 6.34
C LEU A 172 -3.81 -22.01 7.55
N GLY A 173 -4.97 -22.33 8.11
CA GLY A 173 -5.07 -23.35 9.15
C GLY A 173 -6.32 -23.18 10.01
N PRO A 174 -6.80 -24.28 10.63
CA PRO A 174 -7.84 -24.20 11.64
C PRO A 174 -7.27 -23.47 12.86
N ASP A 175 -8.10 -22.61 13.46
CA ASP A 175 -7.92 -21.93 14.75
C ASP A 175 -6.52 -21.98 15.37
N VAL A 176 -5.86 -20.82 15.39
CA VAL A 176 -4.62 -20.54 16.16
C VAL A 176 -4.81 -20.76 17.69
N ALA A 177 -5.94 -21.32 18.13
CA ALA A 177 -6.35 -21.54 19.50
C ALA A 177 -6.07 -22.94 20.06
N ASN A 178 -5.59 -23.90 19.24
CA ASN A 178 -5.17 -25.20 19.76
C ASN A 178 -3.64 -25.21 19.98
N GLU A 179 -3.26 -25.27 21.26
CA GLU A 179 -1.91 -25.14 21.83
C GLU A 179 -0.90 -26.24 21.42
N ASN A 180 -1.21 -27.08 20.42
CA ASN A 180 -0.34 -28.13 19.88
C ASN A 180 0.08 -27.88 18.41
N SER A 181 0.11 -26.63 17.95
CA SER A 181 0.20 -26.33 16.50
C SER A 181 1.64 -26.25 15.95
N SER A 182 2.24 -27.40 15.69
CA SER A 182 3.39 -27.53 14.77
C SER A 182 3.00 -27.32 13.29
N GLU A 183 1.76 -26.96 12.97
CA GLU A 183 1.19 -26.99 11.61
C GLU A 183 0.50 -25.68 11.16
N VAL A 184 0.78 -24.53 11.77
CA VAL A 184 0.29 -23.26 11.17
C VAL A 184 1.06 -22.98 9.89
N ILE A 185 0.33 -22.81 8.79
CA ILE A 185 0.88 -22.53 7.46
C ILE A 185 0.47 -21.12 7.06
N ALA A 186 1.31 -20.43 6.31
CA ALA A 186 0.95 -19.19 5.64
C ALA A 186 1.50 -19.15 4.22
N ILE A 187 0.77 -18.48 3.33
CA ILE A 187 1.28 -18.11 2.01
C ILE A 187 1.77 -16.68 2.10
N TRP A 188 3.05 -16.45 1.83
CA TRP A 188 3.59 -15.12 1.59
C TRP A 188 3.81 -14.91 0.09
N ALA A 189 3.50 -13.72 -0.41
CA ALA A 189 3.83 -13.32 -1.77
C ALA A 189 4.36 -11.87 -1.84
N ASP A 190 5.41 -11.67 -2.62
CA ASP A 190 5.81 -10.37 -3.16
C ASP A 190 5.28 -10.26 -4.60
N HIS A 191 4.01 -9.86 -4.72
CA HIS A 191 3.37 -9.77 -6.03
C HIS A 191 2.19 -8.79 -6.01
N THR A 192 2.28 -7.74 -6.83
CA THR A 192 1.28 -6.66 -6.89
C THR A 192 -0.10 -7.18 -7.29
N GLY A 193 -0.20 -8.16 -8.19
CA GLY A 193 -1.48 -8.75 -8.58
C GLY A 193 -2.14 -9.53 -7.44
N LEU A 194 -1.37 -10.28 -6.65
CA LEU A 194 -1.92 -11.09 -5.55
C LEU A 194 -2.28 -10.22 -4.36
N ALA A 195 -1.42 -9.27 -4.00
CA ALA A 195 -1.72 -8.27 -2.97
C ALA A 195 -2.91 -7.38 -3.37
N GLY A 196 -3.03 -7.03 -4.65
CA GLY A 196 -4.17 -6.30 -5.21
C GLY A 196 -5.48 -7.08 -5.08
N PHE A 197 -5.49 -8.37 -5.43
CA PHE A 197 -6.65 -9.24 -5.25
C PHE A 197 -7.03 -9.39 -3.77
N ALA A 198 -6.06 -9.66 -2.90
CA ALA A 198 -6.28 -9.76 -1.45
C ALA A 198 -6.84 -8.46 -0.86
N ARG A 199 -6.36 -7.31 -1.34
CA ARG A 199 -6.88 -5.98 -0.96
C ARG A 199 -8.34 -5.82 -1.36
N GLN A 200 -8.70 -6.14 -2.61
CA GLN A 200 -10.09 -6.04 -3.07
C GLN A 200 -11.02 -6.91 -2.22
N TYR A 201 -10.57 -8.12 -1.89
CA TYR A 201 -11.31 -9.01 -0.98
C TYR A 201 -11.44 -8.41 0.43
N PHE A 202 -10.38 -7.83 0.99
CA PHE A 202 -10.43 -7.13 2.27
C PHE A 202 -11.40 -5.94 2.24
N GLU A 203 -11.38 -5.12 1.20
CA GLU A 203 -12.30 -3.99 1.03
C GLU A 203 -13.76 -4.44 0.92
N TYR A 204 -14.01 -5.56 0.23
CA TYR A 204 -15.33 -6.19 0.21
C TYR A 204 -15.75 -6.59 1.63
N LEU A 205 -14.87 -7.25 2.39
CA LEU A 205 -15.16 -7.61 3.77
C LEU A 205 -15.42 -6.40 4.68
N LEU A 206 -14.71 -5.29 4.46
CA LEU A 206 -14.90 -4.03 5.19
C LEU A 206 -16.28 -3.42 4.95
N LYS A 207 -16.82 -3.46 3.72
CA LYS A 207 -18.12 -2.86 3.39
C LYS A 207 -19.26 -3.50 4.19
N ASP A 208 -19.16 -4.78 4.46
CA ASP A 208 -20.12 -5.56 5.25
C ASP A 208 -19.85 -5.51 6.77
N SER A 209 -18.81 -4.81 7.21
CA SER A 209 -18.39 -4.76 8.61
C SER A 209 -19.08 -3.63 9.37
N LYS A 210 -19.18 -3.77 10.70
CA LYS A 210 -19.68 -2.69 11.57
C LYS A 210 -18.50 -1.84 12.06
N MET A 211 -18.67 -0.51 11.99
CA MET A 211 -17.80 0.40 12.74
C MET A 211 -18.02 0.20 14.23
N VAL A 212 -16.92 0.21 14.96
CA VAL A 212 -16.92 0.12 16.42
C VAL A 212 -16.28 1.36 16.98
#